data_AF-A0A9P7GN75-F1
#
_entry.id   AF-A0A9P7GN75-F1
#
_cell.length_a   1.000
_cell.length_b   1.000
_cell.length_c   1.000
_cell.angle_alpha   90.00
_cell.angle_beta   90.00
_cell.angle_gamma   90.00
#
_symmetry.space_group_name_H-M   'P 1'
#
loop_
_entity.id
_entity.type
_entity.pdbx_description
1 polymer ?
#
loop_
_entity_poly.entity_id
_entity_poly.type
_entity_poly.pdbx_seq_one_letter_code
_entity_poly.pdbx_strand_id
1 'polypeptide(L)'
;MHQLEILDLWNIFYPFATHTEKLANLPLLQNLFIESNLFTCLGLLNRIIHPNTTRIEVTSESITVEGSEVVDASSIQKIAVHLGTRLPRHIRGLTVGYGKIIAFTPPFNELVNTNSPPQLQILVNAQTDDISYENILQSLLQPLPLGHLEELKITYPLSRDTCESFFADLKHLKKITNVEYSVGFIDVLSPKTATQPGQNSPSVPFRALRHLCIEEWDFEDVESEPSNRSTKSCIRRLWKCLKARCKEKGKLEQLDIDGCIHAGEYEVDTLRKFVNKLEWRENFTSEE
;
A
#
# COMPACT_ATOMS: atom_id res chain seq x y z
N MET A 1 2.14 5.46 33.75
CA MET A 1 2.99 6.00 32.65
C MET A 1 2.22 7.09 31.90
N HIS A 2 2.03 8.27 32.49
CA HIS A 2 1.15 9.31 31.90
C HIS A 2 1.84 10.27 30.91
N GLN A 3 3.16 10.13 30.71
CA GLN A 3 3.97 11.00 29.85
C GLN A 3 4.62 10.25 28.67
N LEU A 4 4.20 9.01 28.40
CA LEU A 4 4.82 8.22 27.33
C LEU A 4 4.26 8.63 25.97
N GLU A 5 5.10 9.25 25.14
CA GLU A 5 4.74 9.69 23.78
C GLU A 5 5.12 8.68 22.70
N ILE A 6 6.11 7.82 22.97
CA ILE A 6 6.57 6.78 22.06
C ILE A 6 6.61 5.46 22.82
N LEU A 7 5.96 4.44 22.28
CA LEU A 7 6.02 3.08 22.79
C LEU A 7 6.48 2.17 21.67
N ASP A 8 7.57 1.46 21.93
CA ASP A 8 8.20 0.56 20.98
C ASP A 8 8.30 -0.85 21.57
N LEU A 9 7.73 -1.83 20.87
CA LEU A 9 7.47 -3.18 21.36
C LEU A 9 8.02 -4.20 20.37
N TRP A 10 9.20 -4.76 20.63
CA TRP A 10 9.89 -5.70 19.74
C TRP A 10 9.92 -7.12 20.32
N ASN A 11 9.74 -8.13 19.46
CA ASN A 11 9.86 -9.55 19.78
C ASN A 11 9.09 -9.97 21.03
N ILE A 12 7.95 -9.32 21.28
CA ILE A 12 7.13 -9.65 22.43
C ILE A 12 6.43 -10.95 22.15
N PHE A 13 6.66 -11.99 22.95
CA PHE A 13 5.80 -13.17 22.90
C PHE A 13 4.64 -12.98 23.86
N TYR A 14 3.48 -12.57 23.33
CA TYR A 14 2.27 -12.46 24.12
C TYR A 14 1.30 -13.54 23.65
N PRO A 15 1.11 -14.65 24.42
CA PRO A 15 0.13 -15.64 24.04
C PRO A 15 -1.22 -14.94 23.89
N PHE A 16 -1.99 -15.32 22.88
CA PHE A 16 -3.36 -14.83 22.65
C PHE A 16 -4.28 -15.35 23.77
N ALA A 17 -3.95 -15.03 25.01
CA ALA A 17 -4.71 -15.39 26.19
C ALA A 17 -5.91 -14.46 26.26
N THR A 18 -7.07 -15.03 26.55
CA THR A 18 -8.39 -14.41 26.69
C THR A 18 -8.51 -13.37 27.81
N HIS A 19 -7.40 -12.86 28.35
CA HIS A 19 -7.41 -11.86 29.39
C HIS A 19 -7.97 -10.53 28.85
N THR A 20 -9.08 -10.10 29.44
CA THR A 20 -9.83 -8.89 29.11
C THR A 20 -9.27 -7.64 29.81
N GLU A 21 -8.19 -7.77 30.58
CA GLU A 21 -7.61 -6.66 31.32
C GLU A 21 -6.84 -5.70 30.40
N LYS A 22 -7.12 -4.41 30.57
CA LYS A 22 -6.39 -3.31 29.92
C LYS A 22 -4.95 -3.33 30.44
N LEU A 23 -4.00 -3.37 29.51
CA LEU A 23 -2.57 -3.48 29.82
C LEU A 23 -1.97 -2.11 30.13
N ALA A 24 -2.40 -1.05 29.43
CA ALA A 24 -1.94 0.30 29.67
C ALA A 24 -2.94 1.36 29.18
N ASN A 25 -2.98 2.51 29.86
CA ASN A 25 -3.63 3.72 29.37
C ASN A 25 -2.55 4.78 29.11
N LEU A 26 -2.34 5.13 27.83
CA LEU A 26 -1.28 6.00 27.33
C LEU A 26 -1.90 7.20 26.60
N PRO A 27 -2.49 8.17 27.33
CA PRO A 27 -3.29 9.25 26.74
C PRO A 27 -2.47 10.28 25.95
N LEU A 28 -1.14 10.23 26.04
CA LEU A 28 -0.23 11.11 25.28
C LEU A 28 0.56 10.35 24.21
N LEU A 29 0.20 9.09 23.94
CA LEU A 29 0.90 8.28 22.95
C LEU A 29 0.74 8.92 21.56
N GLN A 30 1.86 9.21 20.93
CA GLN A 30 1.94 9.75 19.58
C GLN A 30 2.36 8.66 18.60
N ASN A 31 3.24 7.75 19.01
CA ASN A 31 3.75 6.66 18.18
C ASN A 31 3.71 5.32 18.93
N LEU A 32 3.14 4.31 18.28
CA LEU A 32 3.09 2.93 18.74
C LEU A 32 3.68 2.03 17.67
N PHE A 33 4.83 1.44 17.97
CA PHE A 33 5.50 0.47 17.12
C PHE A 33 5.37 -0.91 17.75
N ILE A 34 4.92 -1.89 16.98
CA ILE A 34 4.79 -3.27 17.44
C ILE A 34 5.35 -4.20 16.40
N GLU A 35 6.42 -4.90 16.76
CA GLU A 35 7.04 -5.96 16.00
C GLU A 35 6.93 -7.28 16.76
N SER A 36 6.07 -8.18 16.28
CA SER A 36 5.88 -9.53 16.84
C SER A 36 5.08 -10.41 15.86
N ASN A 37 4.70 -11.62 16.24
CA ASN A 37 3.65 -12.33 15.52
C ASN A 37 2.33 -11.53 15.55
N LEU A 38 1.55 -11.66 14.49
CA LEU A 38 0.31 -10.93 14.28
C LEU A 38 -0.65 -11.03 15.48
N PHE A 39 -0.78 -12.21 16.08
CA PHE A 39 -1.64 -12.45 17.24
C PHE A 39 -1.21 -11.60 18.45
N THR A 40 0.09 -11.52 18.73
CA THR A 40 0.64 -10.69 19.81
C THR A 40 0.40 -9.22 19.53
N CYS A 41 0.68 -8.75 18.31
CA CYS A 41 0.48 -7.35 17.95
C CYS A 41 -0.94 -6.89 18.25
N LEU A 42 -1.92 -7.75 17.98
CA LEU A 42 -3.33 -7.46 18.23
C LEU A 42 -3.71 -7.56 19.70
N GLY A 43 -3.19 -8.57 20.41
CA GLY A 43 -3.35 -8.67 21.85
C GLY A 43 -2.90 -7.37 22.55
N LEU A 44 -1.82 -6.77 22.07
CA LEU A 44 -1.28 -5.50 22.56
C LEU A 44 -2.13 -4.31 22.16
N LEU A 45 -2.49 -4.17 20.88
CA LEU A 45 -3.38 -3.10 20.40
C LEU A 45 -4.72 -3.07 21.15
N ASN A 46 -5.22 -4.23 21.59
CA ASN A 46 -6.51 -4.34 22.27
C ASN A 46 -6.49 -3.83 23.71
N ARG A 47 -5.30 -3.77 24.29
CA ARG A 47 -5.12 -3.54 25.71
C ARG A 47 -4.39 -2.24 25.99
N ILE A 48 -3.81 -1.61 24.97
CA ILE A 48 -3.25 -0.27 25.02
C ILE A 48 -4.34 0.74 24.63
N ILE A 49 -4.76 1.58 25.57
CA ILE A 49 -5.61 2.73 25.27
C ILE A 49 -4.70 3.87 24.83
N HIS A 50 -4.93 4.39 23.63
CA HIS A 50 -4.15 5.47 23.03
C HIS A 50 -5.09 6.50 22.34
N PRO A 51 -4.64 7.74 22.09
CA PRO A 51 -5.39 8.72 21.31
C PRO A 51 -5.67 8.24 19.88
N ASN A 52 -6.76 8.73 19.28
CA ASN A 52 -7.08 8.47 17.87
C ASN A 52 -6.07 9.12 16.90
N THR A 53 -5.18 9.98 17.41
CA THR A 53 -4.09 10.63 16.68
C THR A 53 -2.79 9.82 16.70
N THR A 54 -2.75 8.71 17.44
CA THR A 54 -1.55 7.86 17.54
C THR A 54 -1.23 7.27 16.18
N ARG A 55 0.01 7.44 15.74
CA ARG A 55 0.59 6.69 14.62
C ARG A 55 0.85 5.27 15.08
N ILE A 56 0.30 4.30 14.37
CA ILE A 56 0.47 2.87 14.69
C ILE A 56 1.20 2.21 13.52
N GLU A 57 2.31 1.57 13.86
CA GLU A 57 3.07 0.71 12.96
C GLU A 57 3.03 -0.71 13.51
N VAL A 58 2.44 -1.61 12.73
CA VAL A 58 2.42 -3.04 13.03
C VAL A 58 3.28 -3.74 12.01
N THR A 59 4.35 -4.33 12.50
CA THR A 59 5.22 -5.24 11.77
C THR A 59 4.93 -6.64 12.30
N SER A 60 4.43 -7.51 11.43
CA SER A 60 4.25 -8.91 11.80
C SER A 60 5.15 -9.81 10.98
N GLU A 61 6.11 -10.46 11.61
CA GLU A 61 6.79 -11.60 11.00
C GLU A 61 5.88 -12.83 11.12
N SER A 62 5.60 -13.51 10.01
CA SER A 62 5.03 -14.85 10.09
C SER A 62 6.07 -15.75 10.75
N ILE A 63 5.90 -16.04 12.04
CA ILE A 63 6.65 -17.12 12.67
C ILE A 63 6.11 -18.39 12.02
N THR A 64 6.83 -18.92 11.04
CA THR A 64 6.74 -20.33 10.69
C THR A 64 7.23 -21.08 11.92
N VAL A 65 6.33 -21.32 12.86
CA VAL A 65 6.58 -22.31 13.91
C VAL A 65 6.74 -23.61 13.14
N GLU A 66 7.95 -24.16 13.14
CA GLU A 66 8.19 -25.54 12.74
C GLU A 66 7.13 -26.43 13.45
N GLY A 67 6.04 -26.77 12.75
CA GLY A 67 5.02 -27.69 13.27
C GLY A 67 3.55 -27.26 13.19
N SER A 68 3.15 -26.01 13.43
CA SER A 68 1.70 -25.67 13.33
C SER A 68 1.42 -24.18 13.52
N GLU A 69 1.00 -23.53 12.43
CA GLU A 69 -0.26 -22.79 12.30
C GLU A 69 -0.12 -21.99 11.00
N VAL A 70 -0.61 -22.56 9.90
CA VAL A 70 -0.90 -21.75 8.72
C VAL A 70 -1.88 -20.69 9.19
N VAL A 71 -1.49 -19.41 9.12
CA VAL A 71 -2.42 -18.31 9.41
C VAL A 71 -3.52 -18.40 8.37
N ASP A 72 -4.67 -18.95 8.76
CA ASP A 72 -5.79 -19.12 7.86
C ASP A 72 -6.47 -17.77 7.58
N ALA A 73 -7.12 -17.65 6.42
CA ALA A 73 -7.85 -16.44 6.04
C ALA A 73 -8.92 -16.06 7.09
N SER A 74 -9.46 -17.03 7.83
CA SER A 74 -10.40 -16.81 8.95
C SER A 74 -9.77 -16.02 10.09
N SER A 75 -8.53 -16.34 10.46
CA SER A 75 -7.77 -15.58 11.46
C SER A 75 -7.53 -14.17 10.96
N ILE A 76 -7.04 -13.98 9.73
CA ILE A 76 -6.86 -12.65 9.13
C ILE A 76 -8.17 -11.86 9.11
N GLN A 77 -9.30 -12.48 8.77
CA GLN A 77 -10.59 -11.78 8.75
C GLN A 77 -10.99 -11.29 10.14
N LYS A 78 -10.82 -12.11 11.19
CA LYS A 78 -11.11 -11.69 12.58
C LYS A 78 -10.26 -10.49 12.98
N ILE A 79 -8.99 -10.53 12.57
CA ILE A 79 -8.00 -9.48 12.81
C ILE A 79 -8.42 -8.19 12.12
N ALA A 80 -8.77 -8.29 10.85
CA ALA A 80 -9.19 -7.19 10.01
C ALA A 80 -10.47 -6.55 10.56
N VAL A 81 -11.48 -7.36 10.91
CA VAL A 81 -12.73 -6.88 11.53
C VAL A 81 -12.41 -6.13 12.82
N HIS A 82 -11.50 -6.68 13.62
CA HIS A 82 -11.09 -6.06 14.87
C HIS A 82 -10.39 -4.71 14.64
N LEU A 83 -9.41 -4.67 13.74
CA LEU A 83 -8.76 -3.44 13.29
C LEU A 83 -9.79 -2.41 12.80
N GLY A 84 -10.72 -2.81 11.93
CA GLY A 84 -11.78 -1.94 11.41
C GLY A 84 -12.67 -1.31 12.49
N THR A 85 -12.91 -2.02 13.60
CA THR A 85 -13.74 -1.50 14.72
C THR A 85 -12.98 -0.58 15.69
N ARG A 86 -11.65 -0.68 15.77
CA ARG A 86 -10.84 -0.02 16.81
C ARG A 86 -9.88 1.04 16.27
N LEU A 87 -9.47 0.91 15.02
CA LEU A 87 -8.63 1.90 14.37
C LEU A 87 -9.34 3.25 14.31
N PRO A 88 -8.58 4.36 14.25
CA PRO A 88 -9.14 5.67 13.98
C PRO A 88 -10.04 5.61 12.75
N ARG A 89 -11.18 6.31 12.77
CA ARG A 89 -12.12 6.38 11.63
C ARG A 89 -11.53 6.99 10.35
N HIS A 90 -10.27 7.43 10.40
CA HIS A 90 -9.62 8.21 9.34
C HIS A 90 -8.21 7.67 9.09
N ILE A 91 -8.10 6.50 8.45
CA ILE A 91 -6.83 6.03 7.91
C ILE A 91 -6.48 6.92 6.72
N ARG A 92 -5.34 7.64 6.79
CA ARG A 92 -4.89 8.54 5.70
C ARG A 92 -3.67 8.03 4.94
N GLY A 93 -2.87 7.17 5.54
CA GLY A 93 -1.78 6.44 4.87
C GLY A 93 -2.00 4.95 5.03
N LEU A 94 -1.62 4.17 4.02
CA LEU A 94 -1.58 2.70 4.06
C LEU A 94 -0.38 2.22 3.24
N THR A 95 0.39 1.29 3.79
CA THR A 95 1.40 0.52 3.04
C THR A 95 0.90 -0.90 2.90
N VAL A 96 1.07 -1.51 1.73
CA VAL A 96 0.76 -2.91 1.44
C VAL A 96 1.99 -3.51 0.76
N GLY A 97 2.48 -4.66 1.22
CA GLY A 97 3.80 -5.15 0.80
C GLY A 97 4.17 -6.54 1.27
N TYR A 98 5.00 -7.24 0.49
CA TYR A 98 5.51 -8.59 0.77
C TYR A 98 6.95 -8.55 1.29
N GLY A 99 7.30 -9.49 2.17
CA GLY A 99 8.70 -9.78 2.51
C GLY A 99 9.23 -9.23 3.85
N LYS A 100 10.44 -9.71 4.19
CA LYS A 100 11.22 -9.39 5.40
C LYS A 100 11.21 -7.90 5.68
N ILE A 101 11.05 -7.55 6.95
CA ILE A 101 10.97 -6.19 7.50
C ILE A 101 11.79 -5.20 6.66
N ILE A 102 11.10 -4.46 5.79
CA ILE A 102 11.54 -3.13 5.44
C ILE A 102 10.55 -2.22 6.13
N ALA A 103 10.87 -1.90 7.38
CA ALA A 103 10.33 -0.72 8.02
C ALA A 103 10.63 0.43 7.06
N PHE A 104 9.59 0.94 6.39
CA PHE A 104 9.74 2.24 5.74
C PHE A 104 9.64 3.29 6.84
N THR A 105 10.77 3.47 7.49
CA THR A 105 11.13 4.73 8.07
C THR A 105 11.21 5.74 6.93
N PRO A 106 10.36 6.79 6.86
CA PRO A 106 10.93 8.05 6.42
C PRO A 106 12.16 8.28 7.32
N PRO A 107 13.30 8.77 6.82
CA PRO A 107 14.39 9.15 7.69
C PRO A 107 13.81 10.00 8.82
N PHE A 108 13.92 9.51 10.07
CA PHE A 108 13.28 10.07 11.26
C PHE A 108 13.65 11.54 11.53
N ASN A 109 14.58 12.09 10.75
CA ASN A 109 15.03 13.46 10.82
C ASN A 109 14.14 14.46 10.06
N GLU A 110 13.18 14.04 9.22
CA GLU A 110 12.38 14.99 8.42
C GLU A 110 10.94 15.23 8.90
N LEU A 111 10.39 14.43 9.83
CA LEU A 111 9.00 14.63 10.29
C LEU A 111 8.83 14.42 11.80
N VAL A 112 9.55 15.22 12.60
CA VAL A 112 9.02 15.76 13.88
C VAL A 112 8.13 16.97 13.56
N ASN A 113 7.23 16.83 12.60
CA ASN A 113 6.16 17.78 12.41
C ASN A 113 4.91 17.15 13.00
N THR A 114 4.61 17.51 14.24
CA THR A 114 3.41 17.11 15.02
C THR A 114 2.08 17.49 14.35
N ASN A 115 2.12 18.02 13.12
CA ASN A 115 0.99 18.42 12.30
C ASN A 115 0.63 17.38 11.22
N SER A 116 1.38 16.28 11.11
CA SER A 116 1.06 15.20 10.18
C SER A 116 -0.21 14.47 10.63
N PRO A 117 -1.15 14.15 9.72
CA PRO A 117 -2.38 13.46 10.07
C PRO A 117 -2.12 12.04 10.63
N PRO A 118 -3.10 11.40 11.31
CA PRO A 118 -2.95 10.02 11.74
C PRO A 118 -2.66 9.09 10.54
N GLN A 119 -1.53 8.40 10.60
CA GLN A 119 -1.07 7.43 9.61
C GLN A 119 -1.13 6.04 10.22
N LEU A 120 -1.67 5.08 9.47
CA LEU A 120 -1.68 3.67 9.85
C LEU A 120 -0.79 2.92 8.85
N GLN A 121 0.26 2.30 9.35
CA GLN A 121 1.10 1.44 8.52
C GLN A 121 0.83 -0.02 8.91
N ILE A 122 0.26 -0.78 7.97
CA ILE A 122 0.03 -2.22 8.14
C ILE A 122 1.03 -2.95 7.25
N LEU A 123 2.08 -3.53 7.84
CA LEU A 123 3.01 -4.38 7.11
C LEU A 123 2.67 -5.84 7.38
N VAL A 124 2.14 -6.54 6.37
CA VAL A 124 1.85 -7.98 6.47
C VAL A 124 2.95 -8.75 5.77
N ASN A 125 3.96 -9.17 6.53
CA ASN A 125 4.96 -10.09 6.03
C ASN A 125 4.45 -11.52 6.18
N ALA A 126 3.97 -12.09 5.08
CA ALA A 126 3.51 -13.47 5.03
C ALA A 126 4.39 -14.24 4.03
N GLN A 127 5.07 -15.29 4.49
CA GLN A 127 5.71 -16.25 3.59
C GLN A 127 4.63 -17.15 2.97
N THR A 128 3.97 -16.65 1.93
CA THR A 128 2.96 -17.43 1.18
C THR A 128 3.24 -17.35 -0.31
N ASP A 129 2.61 -18.25 -1.07
CA ASP A 129 2.47 -18.10 -2.51
C ASP A 129 1.53 -16.92 -2.85
N ASP A 130 1.64 -16.42 -4.07
CA ASP A 130 0.97 -15.18 -4.53
C ASP A 130 -0.56 -15.24 -4.39
N ILE A 131 -1.17 -16.39 -4.65
CA ILE A 131 -2.62 -16.61 -4.60
C ILE A 131 -3.12 -16.54 -3.14
N SER A 132 -2.37 -17.12 -2.20
CA SER A 132 -2.73 -17.04 -0.78
C SER A 132 -2.56 -15.62 -0.25
N TYR A 133 -1.57 -14.88 -0.75
CA TYR A 133 -1.31 -13.51 -0.33
C TYR A 133 -2.43 -12.55 -0.72
N GLU A 134 -2.93 -12.63 -1.95
CA GLU A 134 -4.09 -11.82 -2.38
C GLU A 134 -5.33 -12.10 -1.52
N ASN A 135 -5.63 -13.36 -1.22
CA ASN A 135 -6.76 -13.70 -0.34
C ASN A 135 -6.59 -13.14 1.08
N ILE A 136 -5.36 -13.16 1.61
CA ILE A 136 -5.02 -12.56 2.91
C ILE A 136 -5.21 -11.04 2.84
N LEU A 137 -4.70 -10.38 1.81
CA LEU A 137 -4.87 -8.93 1.62
C LEU A 137 -6.33 -8.54 1.49
N GLN A 138 -7.13 -9.25 0.70
CA GLN A 138 -8.55 -8.96 0.56
C GLN A 138 -9.29 -9.09 1.89
N SER A 139 -9.00 -10.15 2.66
CA SER A 139 -9.56 -10.35 3.99
C SER A 139 -9.15 -9.23 4.96
N LEU A 140 -7.92 -8.73 4.82
CA LEU A 140 -7.39 -7.64 5.63
C LEU A 140 -8.01 -6.29 5.28
N LEU A 141 -8.16 -5.98 3.99
CA LEU A 141 -8.60 -4.67 3.50
C LEU A 141 -10.11 -4.46 3.64
N GLN A 142 -10.92 -5.52 3.50
CA GLN A 142 -12.38 -5.46 3.49
C GLN A 142 -13.01 -4.70 4.67
N PRO A 143 -12.62 -4.92 5.93
CA PRO A 143 -13.21 -4.22 7.06
C PRO A 143 -12.56 -2.87 7.39
N LEU A 144 -11.48 -2.47 6.71
CA LEU A 144 -10.77 -1.23 7.05
C LEU A 144 -11.54 0.01 6.54
N PRO A 145 -11.66 1.08 7.36
CA PRO A 145 -12.30 2.33 6.95
C PRO A 145 -11.38 3.18 6.06
N LEU A 146 -11.12 2.72 4.83
CA LEU A 146 -10.23 3.37 3.86
C LEU A 146 -10.80 4.64 3.21
N GLY A 147 -12.03 5.04 3.58
CA GLY A 147 -12.73 6.16 2.94
C GLY A 147 -12.00 7.52 3.02
N HIS A 148 -11.02 7.67 3.92
CA HIS A 148 -10.19 8.87 4.07
C HIS A 148 -8.73 8.66 3.66
N LEU A 149 -8.42 7.55 2.99
CA LEU A 149 -7.05 7.26 2.57
C LEU A 149 -6.57 8.32 1.58
N GLU A 150 -5.43 8.94 1.87
CA GLU A 150 -4.78 9.99 1.08
C GLU A 150 -3.52 9.48 0.38
N GLU A 151 -2.81 8.54 0.99
CA GLU A 151 -1.55 7.97 0.50
C GLU A 151 -1.57 6.44 0.56
N LEU A 152 -1.13 5.80 -0.51
CA LEU A 152 -1.01 4.34 -0.61
C LEU A 152 0.39 3.97 -1.09
N LYS A 153 1.08 3.10 -0.36
CA LYS A 153 2.37 2.54 -0.76
C LYS A 153 2.22 1.05 -1.08
N ILE A 154 2.75 0.59 -2.22
CA ILE A 154 2.45 -0.75 -2.78
C ILE A 154 3.73 -1.53 -3.08
N THR A 155 4.40 -2.06 -2.06
CA THR A 155 5.66 -2.82 -2.23
C THR A 155 5.40 -4.31 -2.54
N TYR A 156 4.33 -4.58 -3.29
CA TYR A 156 3.98 -5.90 -3.80
C TYR A 156 3.08 -5.76 -5.03
N PRO A 157 3.25 -6.56 -6.09
CA PRO A 157 2.39 -6.51 -7.26
C PRO A 157 0.93 -6.82 -6.91
N LEU A 158 0.09 -5.78 -6.84
CA LEU A 158 -1.35 -5.98 -6.66
C LEU A 158 -2.00 -6.40 -7.97
N SER A 159 -2.91 -7.36 -7.90
CA SER A 159 -3.80 -7.70 -8.98
C SER A 159 -4.70 -6.52 -9.36
N ARG A 160 -5.16 -6.54 -10.61
CA ARG A 160 -6.14 -5.59 -11.12
C ARG A 160 -7.41 -5.55 -10.25
N ASP A 161 -7.93 -6.72 -9.88
CA ASP A 161 -9.20 -6.85 -9.16
C ASP A 161 -9.10 -6.27 -7.74
N THR A 162 -7.97 -6.47 -7.06
CA THR A 162 -7.71 -5.89 -5.74
C THR A 162 -7.59 -4.36 -5.85
N CYS A 163 -6.86 -3.85 -6.85
CA CYS A 163 -6.78 -2.40 -7.07
C CYS A 163 -8.15 -1.76 -7.35
N GLU A 164 -8.96 -2.39 -8.21
CA GLU A 164 -10.29 -1.90 -8.56
C GLU A 164 -11.28 -1.96 -7.38
N SER A 165 -11.22 -3.02 -6.59
CA SER A 165 -12.20 -3.28 -5.53
C SER A 165 -11.98 -2.42 -4.28
N PHE A 166 -10.72 -2.12 -3.94
CA PHE A 166 -10.39 -1.44 -2.69
C PHE A 166 -9.96 0.02 -2.86
N PHE A 167 -9.28 0.36 -3.96
CA PHE A 167 -8.58 1.65 -4.04
C PHE A 167 -9.07 2.58 -5.16
N ALA A 168 -9.64 2.04 -6.24
CA ALA A 168 -10.03 2.83 -7.40
C ALA A 168 -11.04 3.96 -7.08
N ASP A 169 -12.01 3.72 -6.20
CA ASP A 169 -13.07 4.70 -5.90
C ASP A 169 -12.79 5.59 -4.68
N LEU A 170 -11.57 5.53 -4.13
CA LEU A 170 -11.19 6.33 -2.96
C LEU A 170 -11.07 7.81 -3.32
N LYS A 171 -12.01 8.61 -2.80
CA LYS A 171 -12.18 10.05 -3.10
C LYS A 171 -11.05 10.94 -2.60
N HIS A 172 -10.24 10.42 -1.66
CA HIS A 172 -9.19 11.18 -1.01
C HIS A 172 -7.78 10.71 -1.41
N LEU A 173 -7.65 9.58 -2.13
CA LEU A 173 -6.37 8.98 -2.46
C LEU A 173 -5.64 9.83 -3.52
N LYS A 174 -4.66 10.61 -3.06
CA LYS A 174 -3.91 11.60 -3.85
C LYS A 174 -2.56 11.09 -4.29
N LYS A 175 -1.96 10.17 -3.54
CA LYS A 175 -0.58 9.74 -3.74
C LYS A 175 -0.48 8.22 -3.72
N ILE A 176 0.19 7.66 -4.73
CA ILE A 176 0.59 6.25 -4.76
C ILE A 176 2.10 6.20 -4.96
N THR A 177 2.81 5.44 -4.12
CA THR A 177 4.28 5.33 -4.16
C THR A 177 4.77 3.90 -4.15
N ASN A 178 6.00 3.72 -4.65
CA ASN A 178 6.72 2.45 -4.63
C ASN A 178 5.77 1.34 -5.04
N VAL A 179 5.22 1.48 -6.24
CA VAL A 179 4.42 0.41 -6.84
C VAL A 179 5.43 -0.56 -7.36
N GLU A 180 5.54 -1.75 -6.78
CA GLU A 180 6.33 -2.82 -7.40
C GLU A 180 5.69 -3.21 -8.74
N TYR A 181 6.50 -3.65 -9.69
CA TYR A 181 6.07 -3.92 -11.06
C TYR A 181 4.77 -4.75 -11.11
N SER A 182 3.67 -4.12 -11.55
CA SER A 182 2.38 -4.78 -11.75
C SER A 182 1.70 -4.24 -12.99
N VAL A 183 1.65 -5.10 -14.02
CA VAL A 183 0.85 -4.85 -15.22
C VAL A 183 -0.61 -4.61 -14.87
N GLY A 184 -1.11 -5.32 -13.85
CA GLY A 184 -2.45 -5.17 -13.31
C GLY A 184 -2.71 -3.75 -12.82
N PHE A 185 -1.77 -3.16 -12.07
CA PHE A 185 -1.89 -1.79 -11.59
C PHE A 185 -1.96 -0.76 -12.74
N ILE A 186 -1.08 -0.88 -13.74
CA ILE A 186 -1.04 0.03 -14.90
C ILE A 186 -2.41 0.05 -15.59
N ASP A 187 -3.01 -1.13 -15.77
CA ASP A 187 -4.32 -1.25 -16.42
C ASP A 187 -5.44 -0.55 -15.68
N VAL A 188 -5.42 -0.60 -14.33
CA VAL A 188 -6.43 0.08 -13.52
C VAL A 188 -6.36 1.59 -13.70
N LEU A 189 -5.21 2.18 -14.06
CA LEU A 189 -5.13 3.62 -14.31
C LEU A 189 -5.97 4.05 -15.53
N SER A 190 -6.32 3.14 -16.43
CA SER A 190 -7.17 3.43 -17.58
C SER A 190 -8.64 3.58 -17.18
N PRO A 191 -9.38 4.53 -17.78
CA PRO A 191 -10.82 4.60 -17.63
C PRO A 191 -11.48 3.27 -18.02
N LYS A 192 -12.46 2.82 -17.23
CA LYS A 192 -13.26 1.65 -17.60
C LYS A 192 -14.02 2.00 -18.88
N THR A 193 -13.82 1.21 -19.93
CA THR A 193 -14.71 1.28 -21.09
C THR A 193 -16.11 0.90 -20.63
N ALA A 194 -17.14 1.60 -21.12
CA ALA A 194 -18.52 1.29 -20.80
C ALA A 194 -18.89 -0.07 -21.45
N THR A 195 -18.50 -1.16 -20.81
CA THR A 195 -18.75 -2.53 -21.30
C THR A 195 -20.12 -3.04 -20.91
N GLN A 196 -20.83 -2.37 -19.99
CA GLN A 196 -22.18 -2.77 -19.58
C GLN A 196 -23.25 -1.73 -19.98
N PRO A 197 -24.30 -2.16 -20.71
CA PRO A 197 -25.45 -1.32 -20.98
C PRO A 197 -26.14 -0.97 -19.65
N GLY A 198 -26.06 0.31 -19.25
CA GLY A 198 -26.65 0.83 -18.00
C GLY A 198 -25.70 1.59 -17.09
N GLN A 199 -24.37 1.49 -17.28
CA GLN A 199 -23.42 2.36 -16.59
C GLN A 199 -23.35 3.72 -17.30
N ASN A 200 -23.95 4.73 -16.68
CA ASN A 200 -24.22 6.02 -17.32
C ASN A 200 -23.01 6.96 -17.48
N SER A 201 -21.78 6.56 -17.14
CA SER A 201 -20.57 7.33 -17.49
C SER A 201 -19.32 6.46 -17.31
N PRO A 202 -18.27 6.66 -18.14
CA PRO A 202 -16.96 6.11 -17.85
C PRO A 202 -16.50 6.63 -16.48
N SER A 203 -16.18 5.71 -15.56
CA SER A 203 -15.52 6.06 -14.31
C SER A 203 -14.00 6.03 -14.52
N VAL A 204 -13.31 7.05 -14.02
CA VAL A 204 -11.85 7.11 -13.98
C VAL A 204 -11.41 6.56 -12.63
N PRO A 205 -10.80 5.37 -12.58
CA PRO A 205 -10.24 4.84 -11.34
C PRO A 205 -9.24 5.82 -10.76
N PHE A 206 -9.07 5.83 -9.45
CA PHE A 206 -8.16 6.72 -8.74
C PHE A 206 -8.41 8.20 -9.07
N ARG A 207 -9.65 8.66 -9.21
CA ARG A 207 -9.96 10.04 -9.68
C ARG A 207 -9.25 11.14 -8.89
N ALA A 208 -9.00 10.92 -7.61
CA ALA A 208 -8.31 11.86 -6.72
C ALA A 208 -6.78 11.83 -6.85
N LEU A 209 -6.20 10.84 -7.52
CA LEU A 209 -4.76 10.66 -7.66
C LEU A 209 -4.13 11.85 -8.40
N ARG A 210 -3.09 12.42 -7.80
CA ARG A 210 -2.29 13.54 -8.29
C ARG A 210 -0.82 13.18 -8.41
N HIS A 211 -0.32 12.29 -7.57
CA HIS A 211 1.07 11.90 -7.53
C HIS A 211 1.19 10.38 -7.67
N LEU A 212 1.94 9.94 -8.67
CA LEU A 212 2.35 8.55 -8.83
C LEU A 212 3.88 8.46 -8.79
N CYS A 213 4.42 7.57 -7.98
CA CYS A 213 5.85 7.27 -7.94
C CYS A 213 6.06 5.78 -8.28
N ILE A 214 6.86 5.56 -9.30
CA ILE A 214 7.23 4.25 -9.84
C ILE A 214 8.72 4.06 -9.52
N GLU A 215 9.03 2.99 -8.81
CA GLU A 215 10.38 2.69 -8.34
C GLU A 215 10.81 1.34 -8.93
N GLU A 216 12.05 1.25 -9.43
CA GLU A 216 12.73 -0.01 -9.76
C GLU A 216 12.04 -0.90 -10.81
N TRP A 217 11.18 -0.35 -11.66
CA TRP A 217 10.56 -1.12 -12.76
C TRP A 217 11.53 -1.46 -13.88
N ASP A 218 11.39 -2.68 -14.41
CA ASP A 218 11.87 -3.02 -15.74
C ASP A 218 10.77 -2.73 -16.78
N PHE A 219 11.01 -1.79 -17.69
CA PHE A 219 10.04 -1.45 -18.74
C PHE A 219 10.08 -2.37 -19.98
N GLU A 220 11.08 -3.25 -20.07
CA GLU A 220 11.19 -4.31 -21.08
C GLU A 220 10.60 -5.64 -20.63
N ASP A 221 10.57 -5.90 -19.32
CA ASP A 221 9.87 -7.05 -18.77
C ASP A 221 8.39 -6.90 -19.10
N VAL A 222 7.92 -7.72 -20.04
CA VAL A 222 6.51 -7.91 -20.33
C VAL A 222 6.28 -9.34 -19.95
N GLU A 223 5.72 -9.55 -18.75
CA GLU A 223 5.29 -10.85 -18.26
C GLU A 223 4.78 -11.66 -19.43
N SER A 224 5.54 -12.70 -19.71
CA SER A 224 5.57 -13.48 -20.92
C SER A 224 4.19 -14.01 -21.32
N GLU A 225 3.39 -13.22 -22.03
CA GLU A 225 2.34 -13.75 -22.89
C GLU A 225 3.01 -14.29 -24.16
N PRO A 226 3.17 -15.62 -24.32
CA PRO A 226 4.02 -16.19 -25.37
C PRO A 226 3.48 -16.00 -26.79
N SER A 227 2.26 -15.50 -26.93
CA SER A 227 1.50 -15.49 -28.19
C SER A 227 1.47 -14.14 -28.89
N ASN A 228 2.00 -13.06 -28.31
CA ASN A 228 1.98 -11.72 -28.92
C ASN A 228 3.38 -11.08 -28.95
N ARG A 229 4.19 -11.45 -29.95
CA ARG A 229 5.52 -10.87 -30.28
C ARG A 229 5.52 -9.37 -30.66
N SER A 230 4.47 -8.63 -30.34
CA SER A 230 4.48 -7.16 -30.34
C SER A 230 4.33 -6.67 -28.89
N THR A 231 5.20 -7.19 -28.02
CA THR A 231 5.32 -6.84 -26.60
C THR A 231 5.38 -5.32 -26.48
N LYS A 232 4.25 -4.74 -26.09
CA LYS A 232 4.11 -3.30 -25.86
C LYS A 232 4.83 -3.07 -24.53
N SER A 233 6.05 -2.52 -24.59
CA SER A 233 6.80 -2.07 -23.41
C SER A 233 5.88 -1.43 -22.37
N CYS A 234 6.14 -1.71 -21.10
CA CYS A 234 5.33 -1.27 -19.97
C CYS A 234 5.23 0.25 -19.91
N ILE A 235 6.26 0.98 -20.35
CA ILE A 235 6.22 2.45 -20.45
C ILE A 235 5.19 2.93 -21.49
N ARG A 236 5.04 2.19 -22.59
CA ARG A 236 4.05 2.48 -23.63
C ARG A 236 2.64 2.16 -23.13
N ARG A 237 2.49 1.15 -22.28
CA ARG A 237 1.22 0.83 -21.62
C ARG A 237 0.84 1.94 -20.64
N LEU A 238 1.76 2.37 -19.79
CA LEU A 238 1.60 3.51 -18.88
C LEU A 238 1.21 4.77 -19.65
N TRP A 239 1.91 5.08 -20.74
CA TRP A 239 1.59 6.20 -21.63
C TRP A 239 0.15 6.16 -22.13
N LYS A 240 -0.35 5.00 -22.58
CA LYS A 240 -1.74 4.85 -23.04
C LYS A 240 -2.73 5.13 -21.92
N CYS A 241 -2.45 4.60 -20.72
CA CYS A 241 -3.31 4.78 -19.56
C CYS A 241 -3.37 6.25 -19.13
N LEU A 242 -2.22 6.92 -19.02
CA LEU A 242 -2.15 8.35 -18.68
C LEU A 242 -2.82 9.23 -19.75
N LYS A 243 -2.65 8.90 -21.03
CA LYS A 243 -3.33 9.59 -22.12
C LYS A 243 -4.85 9.46 -22.03
N ALA A 244 -5.36 8.26 -21.77
CA ALA A 244 -6.80 8.01 -21.63
C ALA A 244 -7.35 8.74 -20.39
N ARG A 245 -6.65 8.63 -19.26
CA ARG A 245 -6.98 9.30 -18.01
C ARG A 245 -7.01 10.83 -18.15
N CYS A 246 -6.07 11.41 -18.90
CA CYS A 246 -6.03 12.86 -19.15
C CYS A 246 -7.27 13.36 -19.93
N LYS A 247 -7.79 12.57 -20.88
CA LYS A 247 -9.02 12.91 -21.63
C LYS A 247 -10.24 13.01 -20.72
N GLU A 248 -10.28 12.16 -19.70
CA GLU A 248 -11.37 12.09 -18.71
C GLU A 248 -11.15 13.01 -17.49
N LYS A 249 -10.31 14.05 -17.62
CA LYS A 249 -10.01 15.04 -16.57
C LYS A 249 -9.35 14.46 -15.31
N GLY A 250 -8.66 13.33 -15.42
CA GLY A 250 -7.89 12.69 -14.35
C GLY A 250 -6.39 13.03 -14.37
N LYS A 251 -5.98 14.21 -14.81
CA LYS A 251 -4.54 14.52 -15.02
C LYS A 251 -3.72 14.35 -13.72
N LEU A 252 -2.54 13.74 -13.83
CA LEU A 252 -1.57 13.70 -12.73
C LEU A 252 -0.82 15.04 -12.65
N GLU A 253 -0.57 15.48 -11.43
CA GLU A 253 0.27 16.64 -11.15
C GLU A 253 1.74 16.25 -11.16
N GLN A 254 2.08 15.07 -10.62
CA GLN A 254 3.44 14.59 -10.53
C GLN A 254 3.54 13.11 -10.88
N LEU A 255 4.55 12.76 -11.67
CA LEU A 255 5.01 11.40 -11.90
C LEU A 255 6.50 11.36 -11.59
N ASP A 256 6.89 10.46 -10.69
CA ASP A 256 8.29 10.20 -10.38
C ASP A 256 8.62 8.80 -10.90
N ILE A 257 9.71 8.71 -11.65
CA ILE A 257 10.27 7.46 -12.20
C ILE A 257 11.68 7.36 -11.62
N ASP A 258 11.87 6.51 -10.62
CA ASP A 258 13.13 6.38 -9.90
C ASP A 258 13.68 4.97 -10.06
N GLY A 259 14.92 4.86 -10.48
CA GLY A 259 15.61 3.58 -10.60
C GLY A 259 15.04 2.58 -11.61
N CYS A 260 14.15 3.02 -12.50
CA CYS A 260 13.61 2.15 -13.55
C CYS A 260 14.65 1.93 -14.67
N ILE A 261 14.70 0.70 -15.18
CA ILE A 261 15.57 0.31 -16.30
C ILE A 261 14.77 0.17 -17.60
N HIS A 262 15.47 0.24 -18.73
CA HIS A 262 14.89 0.19 -20.08
C HIS A 262 13.84 1.27 -20.37
N ALA A 263 13.90 2.41 -19.67
CA ALA A 263 13.14 3.62 -20.00
C ALA A 263 13.92 4.43 -21.04
N GLY A 264 13.55 4.35 -22.33
CA GLY A 264 14.15 5.23 -23.33
C GLY A 264 13.79 6.70 -23.10
N GLU A 265 14.74 7.61 -23.29
CA GLU A 265 14.55 9.07 -23.13
C GLU A 265 13.34 9.56 -23.95
N TYR A 266 13.18 9.04 -25.17
CA TYR A 266 12.04 9.36 -26.02
C TYR A 266 10.71 8.98 -25.38
N GLU A 267 10.58 7.77 -24.82
CA GLU A 267 9.38 7.30 -24.15
C GLU A 267 9.07 8.15 -22.91
N VAL A 268 10.09 8.45 -22.10
CA VAL A 268 9.96 9.32 -20.91
C VAL A 268 9.47 10.72 -21.31
N ASP A 269 10.02 11.30 -22.37
CA ASP A 269 9.58 12.59 -22.90
C ASP A 269 8.14 12.57 -23.43
N THR A 270 7.67 11.42 -23.93
CA THR A 270 6.27 11.30 -24.30
C THR A 270 5.34 11.30 -23.08
N LEU A 271 5.80 10.84 -21.90
CA LEU A 271 5.02 10.89 -20.66
C LEU A 271 4.86 12.34 -20.14
N ARG A 272 5.88 13.20 -20.33
CA ARG A 272 5.83 14.64 -19.94
C ARG A 272 4.62 15.37 -20.50
N LYS A 273 4.05 14.90 -21.61
CA LYS A 273 2.87 15.51 -22.26
C LYS A 273 1.57 15.29 -21.46
N PHE A 274 1.52 14.32 -20.54
CA PHE A 274 0.30 13.93 -19.81
C PHE A 274 0.34 14.23 -18.32
N VAL A 275 1.49 14.67 -17.81
CA VAL A 275 1.71 15.01 -16.39
C VAL A 275 2.18 16.46 -16.28
N ASN A 276 1.99 17.15 -15.15
CA ASN A 276 2.49 18.52 -15.01
C ASN A 276 4.00 18.53 -14.68
N LYS A 277 4.42 17.65 -13.79
CA LYS A 277 5.80 17.47 -13.34
C LYS A 277 6.21 16.01 -13.56
N LEU A 278 7.37 15.82 -14.18
CA LEU A 278 8.00 14.51 -14.35
C LEU A 278 9.42 14.58 -13.77
N GLU A 279 9.67 13.85 -12.69
CA GLU A 279 11.02 13.57 -12.20
C GLU A 279 11.44 12.20 -12.70
N TRP A 280 12.64 12.13 -13.28
CA TRP A 280 13.23 10.87 -13.74
C TRP A 280 14.67 10.81 -13.25
N ARG A 281 14.99 9.73 -12.54
CA ARG A 281 16.31 9.45 -11.99
C ARG A 281 16.72 8.07 -12.49
N GLU A 282 17.71 8.04 -13.37
CA GLU A 282 18.27 6.78 -13.86
C GLU A 282 19.20 6.19 -12.80
N ASN A 283 18.96 4.93 -12.43
CA ASN A 283 19.94 4.15 -11.68
C ASN A 283 21.02 3.70 -12.66
N PHE A 284 22.02 4.55 -12.89
CA PHE A 284 23.26 4.10 -13.46
C PHE A 284 24.00 3.27 -12.41
N THR A 285 23.73 1.96 -12.35
CA THR A 285 24.69 1.04 -11.74
C THR A 285 25.89 1.05 -12.67
N SER A 286 26.93 1.80 -12.28
CA SER A 286 28.19 1.94 -13.02
C SER A 286 29.05 0.66 -12.98
N GLU A 287 28.43 -0.51 -13.10
CA GLU A 287 29.10 -1.81 -13.22
C GLU A 287 29.01 -2.30 -14.67
N GLU A 288 29.69 -1.59 -15.57
CA GLU A 288 30.19 -2.12 -16.85
C GLU A 288 31.69 -1.85 -16.98
#